data_AF-A0A8D1Z6L7-F1
#
_entry.id   AF-A0A8D1Z6L7-F1
#
_cell.length_a   1.000
_cell.length_b   1.000
_cell.length_c   1.000
_cell.angle_alpha   90.00
_cell.angle_beta   90.00
_cell.angle_gamma   90.00
#
_symmetry.space_group_name_H-M   'P 1'
#
loop_
_entity.id
_entity.type
_entity.pdbx_description
1 polymer ?
#
loop_
_entity_poly.entity_id
_entity_poly.type
_entity_poly.pdbx_seq_one_letter_code
_entity_poly.pdbx_strand_id
1 'polypeptide(L)'
;MDIEALKKLNKNKKLVKKLAKKCDAFLASESLIKQIPRILGRGLNKAGKFPSLLTHSEKMVAKVDEIMFQMKKVLCLAVAVSHVKTIDDELVYNIHLAVNFPVSLLKKNWQNLWALYIKSTMGKPQCLY
;
A
#
# COMPACT_ATOMS: atom_id res chain seq x y z
N MET A 1 4.21 -5.31 20.05
CA MET A 1 3.69 -6.69 19.88
C MET A 1 4.89 -7.61 19.93
N ASP A 2 5.02 -8.39 21.00
CA ASP A 2 6.15 -9.31 21.16
C ASP A 2 6.01 -10.58 20.31
N ILE A 3 7.14 -11.27 20.11
CA ILE A 3 7.24 -12.50 19.32
C ILE A 3 6.28 -13.58 19.83
N GLU A 4 6.07 -13.66 21.14
CA GLU A 4 5.15 -14.62 21.76
C GLU A 4 3.69 -14.30 21.45
N ALA A 5 3.32 -13.02 21.44
CA ALA A 5 2.00 -12.58 21.04
C ALA A 5 1.75 -12.90 19.55
N LEU A 6 2.74 -12.72 18.68
CA LEU A 6 2.68 -13.07 17.26
C LEU A 6 2.49 -14.58 17.03
N LYS A 7 3.18 -15.42 17.81
CA LYS A 7 3.00 -16.89 17.78
C LYS A 7 1.61 -17.30 18.28
N LYS A 8 1.09 -16.66 19.34
CA LYS A 8 -0.26 -16.91 19.86
C LYS A 8 -1.35 -16.48 18.87
N LEU A 9 -1.13 -15.37 18.15
CA LEU A 9 -1.99 -14.90 17.06
C LEU A 9 -2.08 -15.90 15.90
N ASN A 10 -0.98 -16.55 15.52
CA ASN A 10 -0.99 -17.52 14.43
C ASN A 10 -1.86 -18.76 14.71
N LYS A 11 -2.04 -19.14 15.99
CA LYS A 11 -2.95 -20.24 16.36
C LYS A 11 -4.40 -19.94 15.93
N ASN A 12 -4.78 -18.66 15.89
CA ASN A 12 -6.13 -18.22 15.55
C ASN A 12 -6.20 -17.55 14.16
N LYS A 13 -6.43 -18.35 13.11
CA LYS A 13 -6.54 -17.85 11.72
C LYS A 13 -7.60 -16.75 11.53
N LYS A 14 -8.68 -16.75 12.32
CA LYS A 14 -9.75 -15.74 12.25
C LYS A 14 -9.25 -14.35 12.69
N LEU A 15 -8.45 -14.29 13.77
CA LEU A 15 -7.89 -13.04 14.28
C LEU A 15 -6.85 -12.48 13.32
N VAL A 16 -6.00 -13.34 12.74
CA VAL A 16 -5.03 -12.92 11.72
C VAL A 16 -5.72 -12.32 10.50
N LYS A 17 -6.81 -12.94 10.03
CA LYS A 17 -7.62 -12.37 8.93
C LYS A 17 -8.28 -11.04 9.30
N LYS A 18 -8.76 -10.90 10.55
CA LYS A 18 -9.36 -9.64 11.03
C LYS A 18 -8.32 -8.52 11.08
N LEU A 19 -7.10 -8.83 11.53
CA LEU A 19 -5.99 -7.90 11.60
C LEU A 19 -5.51 -7.47 10.20
N ALA A 20 -5.36 -8.43 9.27
CA ALA A 20 -5.00 -8.15 7.89
C ALA A 20 -6.05 -7.32 7.13
N LYS A 21 -7.32 -7.38 7.53
CA LYS A 21 -8.38 -6.51 6.97
C LYS A 21 -8.36 -5.10 7.55
N LYS A 22 -7.87 -4.92 8.78
CA LYS A 22 -7.88 -3.62 9.47
C LYS A 22 -6.72 -2.71 9.08
N CYS A 23 -5.56 -3.28 8.75
CA CYS A 23 -4.35 -2.51 8.44
C CYS A 23 -3.97 -2.70 6.98
N ASP A 24 -3.63 -1.63 6.27
CA ASP A 24 -3.23 -1.67 4.86
C ASP A 24 -1.78 -2.10 4.64
N ALA A 25 -0.88 -1.63 5.51
CA ALA A 25 0.53 -2.01 5.53
C ALA A 25 0.94 -2.50 6.92
N PHE A 26 1.98 -3.33 6.96
CA PHE A 26 2.66 -3.74 8.19
C PHE A 26 4.12 -3.31 8.13
N LEU A 27 4.66 -2.85 9.25
CA LEU A 27 6.07 -2.53 9.39
C LEU A 27 6.72 -3.55 10.33
N ALA A 28 7.91 -4.01 9.97
CA ALA A 28 8.69 -4.92 10.79
C ALA A 28 10.13 -4.42 10.96
N SER A 29 10.63 -4.48 12.20
CA SER A 29 12.06 -4.29 12.48
C SER A 29 12.89 -5.36 11.76
N GLU A 30 14.10 -4.99 11.39
CA GLU A 30 15.11 -5.86 10.79
C GLU A 30 15.34 -7.18 11.58
N SER A 31 15.23 -7.14 12.91
CA SER A 31 15.36 -8.32 13.76
C SER A 31 14.21 -9.32 13.59
N LEU A 32 13.00 -8.80 13.29
CA LEU A 32 11.76 -9.57 13.23
C LEU A 32 11.40 -10.01 11.81
N ILE A 33 11.82 -9.27 10.77
CA ILE A 33 11.40 -9.52 9.38
C ILE A 33 11.79 -10.91 8.88
N LYS A 34 12.94 -11.46 9.33
CA LYS A 34 13.41 -12.81 8.98
C LYS A 34 12.54 -13.92 9.57
N GLN A 35 11.88 -13.67 10.70
CA GLN A 35 11.05 -14.66 11.40
C GLN A 35 9.58 -14.64 10.93
N ILE A 36 9.12 -13.51 10.39
CA ILE A 36 7.73 -13.31 9.96
C ILE A 36 7.26 -14.31 8.88
N PRO A 37 8.05 -14.66 7.83
CA PRO A 37 7.65 -15.68 6.87
C PRO A 37 7.25 -17.01 7.54
N ARG A 38 7.98 -17.43 8.57
CA ARG A 38 7.74 -18.70 9.28
C ARG A 38 6.50 -18.64 10.18
N ILE A 39 6.27 -17.50 10.84
CA ILE A 39 5.19 -17.36 11.83
C ILE A 39 3.88 -16.95 11.15
N LEU A 40 3.90 -15.92 10.30
CA LEU A 40 2.71 -15.28 9.74
C LEU A 40 2.62 -15.36 8.21
N GLY A 41 3.57 -16.02 7.54
CA GLY A 41 3.61 -16.10 6.07
C GLY A 41 2.30 -16.60 5.46
N ARG A 42 1.70 -17.68 5.99
CA ARG A 42 0.43 -18.22 5.44
C ARG A 42 -0.74 -17.24 5.56
N GLY A 43 -0.75 -16.39 6.57
CA GLY A 43 -1.81 -15.40 6.80
C GLY A 43 -1.61 -14.13 5.97
N LEU A 44 -0.40 -13.55 6.06
CA LEU A 44 -0.10 -12.24 5.49
C LEU A 44 0.22 -12.29 3.99
N ASN A 45 0.90 -13.33 3.48
CA ASN A 45 1.14 -13.46 2.02
C ASN A 45 -0.15 -13.67 1.26
N LYS A 46 -1.09 -14.45 1.81
CA LYS A 46 -2.40 -14.64 1.20
C LYS A 46 -3.22 -13.34 1.14
N ALA A 47 -2.99 -12.42 2.07
CA ALA A 47 -3.61 -11.10 2.07
C ALA A 47 -2.85 -10.09 1.20
N GLY A 48 -1.67 -10.43 0.67
CA GLY A 48 -0.82 -9.52 -0.10
C GLY A 48 -0.24 -8.36 0.73
N LYS A 49 -0.19 -8.50 2.07
CA LYS A 49 0.25 -7.45 3.01
C LYS A 49 1.49 -7.91 3.76
N PHE A 50 2.56 -8.19 3.03
CA PHE A 50 3.83 -8.57 3.65
C PHE A 50 4.50 -7.34 4.28
N PRO A 51 5.12 -7.45 5.47
CA PRO A 51 5.64 -6.27 6.13
C PRO A 51 6.84 -5.65 5.39
N SER A 52 6.88 -4.33 5.35
CA SER A 52 8.03 -3.57 4.87
C SER A 52 9.10 -3.48 5.95
N LEU A 53 10.36 -3.46 5.54
CA LEU A 53 11.52 -3.32 6.42
C LEU A 53 11.54 -1.92 7.03
N LEU A 54 11.72 -1.85 8.34
CA LEU A 54 12.04 -0.64 9.07
C LEU A 54 13.44 -0.77 9.67
N THR A 55 14.35 0.09 9.21
CA THR A 55 15.71 0.19 9.74
C THR A 55 15.69 0.99 11.04
N HIS A 56 16.54 0.64 12.02
CA HIS A 56 16.59 1.35 13.31
C HIS A 56 16.96 2.84 13.21
N SER A 57 17.55 3.27 12.08
CA SER A 57 17.94 4.65 11.83
C SER A 57 16.85 5.51 11.18
N GLU A 58 15.74 4.93 10.73
CA GLU A 58 14.70 5.66 10.01
C GLU A 58 13.55 6.05 10.93
N LYS A 59 13.01 7.25 10.74
CA LYS A 59 11.83 7.71 11.48
C LYS A 59 10.59 6.96 10.99
N MET A 60 9.88 6.32 11.92
CA MET A 60 8.64 5.59 11.63
C MET A 60 7.58 6.46 10.94
N VAL A 61 7.48 7.73 11.31
CA VAL A 61 6.47 8.66 10.80
C VAL A 61 6.59 8.86 9.29
N ALA A 62 7.82 9.06 8.80
CA ALA A 62 8.06 9.29 7.38
C ALA A 62 7.64 8.08 6.51
N LYS A 63 7.87 6.85 7.00
CA LYS A 63 7.45 5.63 6.29
C LYS A 63 5.96 5.32 6.38
N VAL A 64 5.25 5.90 7.34
CA VAL A 64 3.80 5.72 7.47
C VAL A 64 3.05 6.64 6.52
N ASP A 65 3.59 7.84 6.29
CA ASP A 65 2.97 8.85 5.41
C ASP A 65 3.25 8.59 3.92
N GLU A 66 4.25 7.77 3.58
CA GLU A 66 4.50 7.38 2.19
C GLU A 66 3.39 6.47 1.63
N ILE A 67 2.62 7.01 0.69
CA ILE A 67 1.64 6.24 -0.10
C ILE A 67 2.40 5.23 -0.96
N MET A 68 2.43 3.97 -0.49
CA MET A 68 3.22 2.90 -1.11
C MET A 68 2.54 2.39 -2.38
N PHE A 69 2.94 2.93 -3.54
CA PHE A 69 2.56 2.38 -4.84
C PHE A 69 3.27 1.04 -5.08
N GLN A 70 2.56 -0.07 -4.90
CA GLN A 70 3.07 -1.38 -5.31
C GLN A 70 2.59 -1.72 -6.71
N MET A 71 3.53 -1.77 -7.67
CA MET A 71 3.25 -2.39 -8.96
C MET A 71 2.96 -3.87 -8.77
N LYS A 72 1.73 -4.26 -9.10
CA LYS A 72 1.32 -5.66 -9.20
C LYS A 72 1.37 -6.07 -10.67
N LYS A 73 1.40 -7.37 -10.94
CA LYS A 73 1.28 -7.92 -12.30
C LYS A 73 -0.18 -7.82 -12.79
N VAL A 74 -0.71 -6.60 -12.82
CA VAL A 74 -2.09 -6.26 -13.22
C VAL A 74 -2.01 -5.08 -14.18
N LEU A 75 -2.86 -5.09 -15.21
CA LEU A 75 -2.89 -4.07 -16.26
C LEU A 75 -3.45 -2.72 -15.75
N CYS A 76 -4.38 -2.76 -14.79
CA CYS A 76 -5.00 -1.58 -14.20
C CYS A 76 -4.64 -1.48 -12.72
N LEU A 77 -4.15 -0.32 -12.29
CA LEU A 77 -4.00 0.04 -10.88
C LEU A 77 -5.08 1.05 -10.50
N ALA A 78 -5.72 0.83 -9.36
CA ALA A 78 -6.66 1.79 -8.78
C ALA A 78 -6.14 2.18 -7.39
N VAL A 79 -6.01 3.48 -7.15
CA VAL A 79 -5.46 4.05 -5.91
C VAL A 79 -6.36 5.19 -5.45
N ALA A 80 -6.59 5.26 -4.13
CA ALA A 80 -7.27 6.39 -3.52
C ALA A 80 -6.24 7.51 -3.28
N VAL A 81 -6.50 8.69 -3.84
CA VAL A 81 -5.54 9.82 -3.81
C VAL A 81 -5.88 10.82 -2.69
N SER A 82 -7.16 10.97 -2.33
CA SER A 82 -7.60 12.02 -1.40
C SER A 82 -8.99 11.78 -0.80
N HIS A 83 -9.38 12.65 0.12
CA HIS A 83 -10.74 12.76 0.65
C HIS A 83 -11.44 14.03 0.13
N VAL A 84 -12.77 14.03 0.15
CA VAL A 84 -13.61 15.15 -0.33
C VAL A 84 -13.39 16.45 0.47
N LYS A 85 -12.79 16.37 1.66
CA LYS A 85 -12.52 17.53 2.53
C LYS A 85 -11.16 18.20 2.27
N THR A 86 -10.34 17.64 1.37
CA THR A 86 -9.04 18.21 1.01
C THR A 86 -9.23 19.42 0.10
N ILE A 87 -8.35 20.42 0.19
CA ILE A 87 -8.37 21.62 -0.65
C ILE A 87 -8.06 21.26 -2.11
N ASP A 88 -8.68 21.95 -3.06
CA ASP A 88 -8.57 21.64 -4.50
C ASP A 88 -7.13 21.71 -5.03
N ASP A 89 -6.31 22.66 -4.56
CA ASP A 89 -4.90 22.76 -4.97
C ASP A 89 -4.05 21.57 -4.51
N GLU A 90 -4.25 21.13 -3.28
CA GLU A 90 -3.57 19.96 -2.72
C GLU A 90 -4.05 18.68 -3.41
N LEU A 91 -5.33 18.62 -3.78
CA LEU A 91 -5.90 17.53 -4.56
C LEU A 91 -5.21 17.38 -5.91
N VAL A 92 -5.06 18.48 -6.66
CA VAL A 92 -4.40 18.50 -7.95
C VAL A 92 -2.94 18.06 -7.82
N TYR A 93 -2.22 18.57 -6.82
CA TYR A 93 -0.84 18.19 -6.55
C TYR A 93 -0.70 16.68 -6.28
N ASN A 94 -1.58 16.13 -5.43
CA ASN A 94 -1.57 14.70 -5.10
C ASN A 94 -1.91 13.83 -6.33
N ILE A 95 -2.83 14.27 -7.20
CA ILE A 95 -3.14 13.58 -8.47
C ILE A 95 -1.92 13.56 -9.39
N HIS A 96 -1.22 14.69 -9.54
CA HIS A 96 -0.01 14.74 -10.36
C HIS A 96 1.08 13.81 -9.84
N LEU A 97 1.33 13.77 -8.54
CA LEU A 97 2.28 12.84 -7.93
C LEU A 97 1.86 11.38 -8.17
N ALA A 98 0.59 11.06 -7.94
CA ALA A 98 0.04 9.71 -8.08
C ALA A 98 0.10 9.17 -9.52
N VAL A 99 0.07 10.05 -10.53
CA VAL A 99 0.22 9.67 -11.94
C VAL A 99 1.70 9.63 -12.34
N ASN A 100 2.48 10.65 -11.99
CA ASN A 100 3.87 10.77 -12.45
C ASN A 100 4.81 9.72 -11.83
N PHE A 101 4.58 9.30 -10.59
CA PHE A 101 5.43 8.30 -9.95
C PHE A 101 5.34 6.92 -10.63
N PRO A 102 4.15 6.33 -10.89
CA PRO A 102 4.05 5.10 -11.68
C PRO A 102 4.55 5.25 -13.11
N VAL A 103 4.35 6.40 -13.76
CA VAL A 103 4.82 6.66 -15.13
C VAL A 103 6.34 6.55 -15.20
N SER A 104 7.06 7.15 -14.25
CA SER A 104 8.54 7.18 -14.26
C SER A 104 9.18 5.79 -14.07
N LEU A 105 8.45 4.85 -13.49
CA LEU A 105 8.89 3.46 -13.32
C LEU A 105 8.72 2.62 -14.61
N LEU A 106 7.99 3.10 -15.62
CA LEU A 106 7.73 2.37 -16.87
C LEU A 106 8.79 2.69 -17.93
N LYS A 107 9.33 1.66 -18.60
CA LYS A 107 10.40 1.82 -19.62
C LYS A 107 10.08 2.77 -20.78
N LYS A 108 8.81 3.03 -21.07
CA LYS A 108 8.35 3.93 -22.14
C LYS A 108 7.49 5.11 -21.61
N ASN A 109 7.50 5.34 -20.29
CA ASN A 109 6.75 6.40 -19.63
C ASN A 109 5.28 6.44 -20.11
N TRP A 110 4.86 7.60 -20.62
CA TRP A 110 3.49 7.89 -21.08
C TRP A 110 3.03 7.04 -22.26
N GLN A 111 3.93 6.55 -23.12
CA GLN A 111 3.53 5.69 -24.25
C GLN A 111 2.99 4.32 -23.79
N ASN A 112 3.27 3.93 -22.55
CA ASN A 112 2.78 2.68 -21.98
C ASN A 112 1.41 2.85 -21.28
N LEU A 113 0.86 4.06 -21.23
CA LEU A 113 -0.46 4.35 -20.69
C LEU A 113 -1.42 4.62 -21.84
N TRP A 114 -2.45 3.79 -21.95
CA TRP A 114 -3.51 4.00 -22.93
C TRP A 114 -4.52 5.05 -22.45
N ALA A 115 -5.01 4.90 -21.22
CA ALA A 115 -6.02 5.79 -20.67
C ALA A 115 -5.84 6.04 -19.18
N LEU A 116 -6.27 7.21 -18.73
CA LEU A 116 -6.32 7.60 -17.31
C LEU A 116 -7.74 8.00 -16.92
N TYR A 117 -8.26 7.32 -15.90
CA TYR A 117 -9.59 7.56 -15.37
C TYR A 117 -9.53 8.07 -13.93
N ILE A 118 -10.15 9.22 -13.68
CA ILE A 118 -10.43 9.71 -12.32
C ILE A 118 -11.90 9.53 -12.04
N LYS A 119 -12.22 8.97 -10.87
CA LYS A 119 -13.60 8.84 -10.40
C LYS A 119 -13.68 9.18 -8.93
N SER A 120 -14.78 9.81 -8.54
CA SER A 120 -15.17 9.91 -7.13
C SER A 120 -15.96 8.68 -6.70
N THR A 121 -16.19 8.50 -5.40
CA THR A 121 -16.90 7.33 -4.86
C THR A 121 -18.32 7.17 -5.42
N MET A 122 -18.99 8.29 -5.73
CA MET A 122 -20.38 8.32 -6.20
C MET A 122 -20.56 8.95 -7.59
N GLY A 123 -19.49 9.51 -8.18
CA GLY A 123 -19.55 10.23 -9.45
C GLY A 123 -19.24 9.34 -10.65
N LYS A 124 -19.56 9.86 -11.83
CA LYS A 124 -19.16 9.24 -13.10
C LYS A 124 -17.64 9.36 -13.29
N PRO A 125 -16.98 8.35 -13.88
CA PRO A 125 -15.57 8.44 -14.21
C PRO A 125 -15.33 9.50 -15.29
N GLN A 126 -14.28 10.28 -15.11
CA GLN A 126 -13.76 11.26 -16.08
C GLN A 126 -12.49 10.69 -16.69
N CYS A 127 -12.42 10.66 -18.02
CA CYS A 127 -11.22 10.27 -18.78
C CYS A 127 -10.36 11.52 -19.01
N LEU A 128 -9.07 11.46 -18.64
CA LEU A 128 -8.13 12.56 -18.84
C LEU A 128 -7.23 12.36 -20.06
N TYR A 129 -6.94 11.09 -20.35
CA TYR A 129 -6.13 10.61 -21.47
C TYR A 129 -6.78 9.34 -21.99
#